data_AF-A0A139NEF7-F1
#
_entry.id   AF-A0A139NEF7-F1
#
_cell.length_a   1.000
_cell.length_b   1.000
_cell.length_c   1.000
_cell.angle_alpha   90.00
_cell.angle_beta   90.00
_cell.angle_gamma   90.00
#
_symmetry.space_group_name_H-M   'P 1'
#
loop_
_entity.id
_entity.type
_entity.pdbx_description
1 polymer ?
#
loop_
_entity_poly.entity_id
_entity_poly.type
_entity_poly.pdbx_seq_one_letter_code
_entity_poly.pdbx_strand_id
1 'polypeptide(L)'
;MLAGDKERYLDISSFLSGVAEVTRTLGTVVAGFFVHGSLELTYYIAIGLSVLSLVMIFFMREPVQKGRAEKPSLSAIVGMVKVEWQLHPSLFAWMGVFQLVGTLMCMFYFYYQKELPDLQGWQISSLMLVGSGVNLLAVYLASQLGKRWRIAQLYPILTVLTGVSLLFVSLGTPLAFLSIYLVTNAFYAFYQPIFYNELQENLPSPVRATMLSVNSMLFSLSMIVIFPLTGWLLDRLGFVATFFGLGGVLLLLGFLLLPVLRGLIQKIKEERLSV
;
A
#
# COMPACT_ATOMS: atom_id res chain seq x y z
N MET A 1 21.96 -20.49 11.90
CA MET A 1 20.50 -20.78 12.04
C MET A 1 19.60 -19.73 11.37
N LEU A 2 20.05 -18.94 10.38
CA LEU A 2 19.40 -17.67 10.00
C LEU A 2 18.69 -17.62 8.62
N ALA A 3 18.72 -18.70 7.82
CA ALA A 3 18.08 -18.71 6.49
C ALA A 3 16.63 -19.25 6.51
N GLY A 4 16.35 -20.27 7.34
CA GLY A 4 15.03 -20.90 7.42
C GLY A 4 13.94 -20.02 8.05
N ASP A 5 14.29 -19.12 8.97
CA ASP A 5 13.32 -18.21 9.59
C ASP A 5 12.88 -17.08 8.65
N LYS A 6 13.73 -16.69 7.68
CA LYS A 6 13.39 -15.67 6.67
C LYS A 6 12.35 -16.16 5.68
N GLU A 7 12.54 -17.36 5.14
CA GLU A 7 11.56 -17.96 4.22
C GLU A 7 10.25 -18.24 4.97
N ARG A 8 10.31 -18.79 6.18
CA ARG A 8 9.13 -19.03 7.01
C ARG A 8 8.38 -17.75 7.37
N TYR A 9 9.09 -16.63 7.58
CA TYR A 9 8.44 -15.34 7.83
C TYR A 9 7.76 -14.79 6.57
N LEU A 10 8.43 -14.83 5.41
CA LEU A 10 7.81 -14.44 4.13
C LEU A 10 6.56 -15.28 3.85
N ASP A 11 6.61 -16.58 4.14
CA ASP A 11 5.47 -17.49 3.96
C ASP A 11 4.34 -17.17 4.95
N ILE A 12 4.64 -16.93 6.24
CA ILE A 12 3.64 -16.53 7.25
C ILE A 12 3.06 -15.16 6.92
N SER A 13 3.88 -14.17 6.54
CA SER A 13 3.45 -12.83 6.18
C SER A 13 2.61 -12.84 4.91
N SER A 14 2.97 -13.67 3.92
CA SER A 14 2.18 -13.89 2.72
C SER A 14 0.86 -14.60 3.03
N PHE A 15 0.87 -15.57 3.94
CA PHE A 15 -0.35 -16.24 4.40
C PHE A 15 -1.28 -15.27 5.13
N LEU A 16 -0.77 -14.50 6.09
CA LEU A 16 -1.55 -13.48 6.80
C LEU A 16 -2.07 -12.39 5.87
N SER A 17 -1.26 -11.93 4.91
CA SER A 17 -1.71 -10.97 3.88
C SER A 17 -2.78 -11.59 2.98
N GLY A 18 -2.63 -12.87 2.61
CA GLY A 18 -3.63 -13.60 1.84
C GLY A 18 -4.94 -13.78 2.61
N VAL A 19 -4.89 -14.13 3.89
CA VAL A 19 -6.06 -14.20 4.77
C VAL A 19 -6.72 -12.82 4.89
N ALA A 20 -5.95 -11.77 5.12
CA ALA A 20 -6.47 -10.40 5.21
C ALA A 20 -7.15 -9.96 3.90
N GLU A 21 -6.55 -10.25 2.74
CA GLU A 21 -7.13 -9.93 1.44
C GLU A 21 -8.42 -10.74 1.19
N VAL A 22 -8.44 -12.03 1.52
CA VAL A 22 -9.64 -12.88 1.42
C VAL A 22 -10.75 -12.35 2.32
N THR A 23 -10.44 -12.01 3.58
CA THR A 23 -11.42 -11.43 4.51
C THR A 23 -11.93 -10.08 4.01
N ARG A 24 -11.05 -9.21 3.49
CA ARG A 24 -11.43 -7.93 2.89
C ARG A 24 -12.36 -8.12 1.70
N THR A 25 -12.02 -9.08 0.82
CA THR A 25 -12.80 -9.47 -0.35
C THR A 25 -14.21 -9.91 0.06
N LEU A 26 -14.32 -10.83 1.01
CA LEU A 26 -15.60 -11.32 1.54
C LEU A 26 -16.41 -10.16 2.15
N GLY A 27 -15.76 -9.27 2.89
CA GLY A 27 -16.38 -8.06 3.43
C GLY A 27 -16.98 -7.18 2.34
N THR A 28 -16.24 -6.92 1.26
CA THR A 28 -16.75 -6.16 0.10
C THR A 28 -17.90 -6.84 -0.64
N VAL A 29 -17.89 -8.17 -0.76
CA VAL A 29 -19.01 -8.92 -1.36
C VAL A 29 -20.26 -8.81 -0.51
N VAL A 30 -20.13 -8.99 0.81
CA VAL A 30 -21.23 -8.84 1.77
C VAL A 30 -21.79 -7.42 1.74
N ALA A 31 -20.93 -6.40 1.82
CA ALA A 31 -21.34 -5.00 1.72
C ALA A 31 -22.07 -4.69 0.40
N GLY A 32 -21.56 -5.29 -0.68
CA GLY A 32 -22.13 -5.17 -2.00
C GLY A 32 -23.52 -5.75 -2.19
N PHE A 33 -23.77 -6.90 -1.57
CA PHE A 33 -25.07 -7.55 -1.56
C PHE A 33 -26.13 -6.69 -0.85
N PHE A 34 -25.76 -6.04 0.25
CA PHE A 34 -26.66 -5.23 1.08
C PHE A 34 -26.82 -3.78 0.63
N VAL A 35 -26.15 -3.35 -0.45
CA VAL A 35 -26.11 -1.95 -0.89
C VAL A 35 -27.47 -1.41 -1.37
N HIS A 36 -28.42 -2.27 -1.78
CA HIS A 36 -29.71 -1.87 -2.36
C HIS A 36 -30.89 -1.77 -1.37
N GLY A 37 -30.63 -1.52 -0.08
CA GLY A 37 -31.71 -1.25 0.88
C GLY A 37 -31.45 -1.64 2.33
N SER A 38 -30.29 -2.21 2.65
CA SER A 38 -29.95 -2.65 4.00
C SER A 38 -28.48 -2.39 4.35
N LEU A 39 -27.95 -1.24 3.91
CA LEU A 39 -26.61 -0.77 4.25
C LEU A 39 -26.36 -0.76 5.76
N GLU A 40 -27.37 -0.41 6.55
CA GLU A 40 -27.33 -0.46 8.03
C GLU A 40 -26.96 -1.86 8.56
N LEU A 41 -27.45 -2.92 7.91
CA LEU A 41 -27.13 -4.30 8.26
C LEU A 41 -25.66 -4.62 8.06
N THR A 42 -25.01 -4.04 7.05
CA THR A 42 -23.57 -4.20 6.83
C THR A 42 -22.77 -3.62 8.00
N TYR A 43 -23.21 -2.47 8.53
CA TYR A 43 -22.60 -1.88 9.72
C TYR A 43 -22.84 -2.72 10.97
N TYR A 44 -24.04 -3.26 11.20
CA TYR A 44 -24.31 -4.14 12.33
C TYR A 44 -23.49 -5.44 12.28
N ILE A 45 -23.32 -6.05 11.10
CA ILE A 45 -22.44 -7.21 10.92
C ILE A 45 -20.99 -6.84 11.26
N ALA A 46 -20.50 -5.70 10.78
CA ALA A 46 -19.15 -5.23 11.08
C ALA A 46 -18.94 -5.00 12.59
N ILE A 47 -19.93 -4.41 13.28
CA ILE A 47 -19.92 -4.23 14.74
C ILE A 47 -19.87 -5.60 15.44
N GLY A 48 -20.73 -6.54 15.06
CA GLY A 48 -20.78 -7.88 15.65
C GLY A 48 -19.46 -8.64 15.50
N LEU A 49 -18.86 -8.61 14.31
CA LEU A 49 -17.54 -9.20 14.05
C LEU A 49 -16.43 -8.50 14.83
N SER A 50 -16.50 -7.18 14.98
CA SER A 50 -15.54 -6.41 15.77
C SER A 50 -15.61 -6.78 17.25
N VAL A 51 -16.82 -6.91 17.82
CA VAL A 51 -17.01 -7.38 19.20
C VAL A 51 -16.49 -8.80 19.37
N LEU A 52 -16.78 -9.71 18.43
CA LEU A 52 -16.23 -11.07 18.46
C LEU A 52 -14.69 -11.06 18.44
N SER A 53 -14.06 -10.21 17.64
CA SER A 53 -12.61 -10.07 17.59
C SER A 53 -12.03 -9.57 18.93
N LEU A 54 -12.69 -8.61 19.60
CA LEU A 54 -12.29 -8.13 20.92
C LEU A 54 -12.37 -9.23 21.97
N VAL A 55 -13.43 -10.05 21.93
CA VAL A 55 -13.57 -11.21 22.81
C VAL A 55 -12.44 -12.22 22.57
N MET A 56 -12.10 -12.52 21.31
CA MET A 56 -10.97 -13.40 21.00
C MET A 56 -9.63 -12.84 21.51
N ILE A 57 -9.38 -11.55 21.30
CA ILE A 57 -8.16 -10.86 21.80
C ILE A 57 -8.11 -10.91 23.32
N PHE A 58 -9.24 -10.74 24.00
CA PHE A 58 -9.32 -10.82 25.46
C PHE A 58 -8.88 -12.21 26.00
N PHE A 59 -9.13 -13.28 25.24
CA PHE A 59 -8.66 -14.63 25.58
C PHE A 59 -7.22 -14.92 25.13
N MET A 60 -6.61 -14.08 24.30
CA MET A 60 -5.20 -14.24 23.93
C MET A 60 -4.32 -13.98 25.13
N ARG A 61 -3.47 -14.95 25.46
CA ARG A 61 -2.40 -14.76 26.44
C ARG A 61 -1.22 -14.13 25.72
N GLU A 62 -0.77 -12.98 26.22
CA GLU A 62 0.48 -12.40 25.75
C GLU A 62 1.63 -13.38 26.01
N PRO A 63 2.52 -13.62 25.02
CA PRO A 63 3.73 -14.39 25.27
C PRO A 63 4.57 -13.66 26.32
N VAL A 64 5.00 -14.37 27.35
CA VAL A 64 5.76 -13.81 28.47
C VAL A 64 7.04 -13.16 27.93
N GLN A 65 7.06 -11.84 27.82
CA GLN A 65 8.26 -11.10 27.44
C GLN A 65 9.23 -11.08 28.62
N LYS A 66 10.46 -11.56 28.41
CA LYS A 66 11.56 -11.39 29.36
C LYS A 66 11.99 -9.92 29.34
N GLY A 67 11.44 -9.13 30.25
CA GLY A 67 11.77 -7.72 30.45
C GLY A 67 10.54 -6.83 30.39
N ARG A 68 10.38 -5.94 31.38
CA ARG A 68 9.35 -4.89 31.35
C ARG A 68 9.62 -4.00 30.14
N ALA A 69 8.80 -4.11 29.09
CA ALA A 69 8.66 -3.04 28.13
C ALA A 69 7.90 -1.91 28.82
N GLU A 70 8.62 -0.93 29.38
CA GLU A 70 8.02 0.36 29.69
C GLU A 70 7.33 0.86 28.42
N LYS A 71 6.03 1.18 28.50
CA LYS A 71 5.31 1.77 27.37
C LYS A 71 6.04 3.06 27.00
N PRO A 72 6.69 3.15 25.84
CA PRO A 72 7.46 4.34 25.50
C PRO A 72 6.51 5.54 25.42
N SER A 73 6.84 6.62 26.12
CA SER A 73 6.09 7.87 26.04
C SER A 73 6.15 8.44 24.63
N LEU A 74 5.16 9.24 24.23
CA LEU A 74 5.16 9.90 22.91
C LEU A 74 6.43 10.72 22.67
N SER A 75 6.96 11.38 23.70
CA SER A 75 8.23 12.11 23.62
C SER A 75 9.42 11.19 23.35
N ALA A 76 9.44 9.98 23.93
CA ALA A 76 10.48 8.99 23.67
C ALA A 76 10.40 8.48 22.22
N ILE A 77 9.20 8.27 21.70
CA ILE A 77 8.98 7.87 20.30
C ILE A 77 9.48 8.97 19.34
N VAL A 78 9.09 10.22 19.55
CA VAL A 78 9.55 11.34 18.71
C VAL A 78 11.06 11.53 18.81
N GLY A 79 11.64 11.40 20.00
CA GLY A 79 13.09 11.45 20.21
C GLY A 79 13.81 10.34 19.44
N MET A 80 13.31 9.10 19.52
CA MET A 80 13.82 7.94 18.77
C MET A 80 13.78 8.19 17.26
N VAL A 81 12.66 8.65 16.72
CA VAL A 81 12.52 8.95 15.28
C VAL A 81 13.48 10.06 14.85
N LYS A 82 13.66 11.09 15.69
CA LYS A 82 14.60 12.18 15.40
C LYS A 82 16.05 11.70 15.34
N VAL A 83 16.47 10.85 16.27
CA VAL A 83 17.81 10.25 16.26
C VAL A 83 17.98 9.37 15.03
N GLU A 84 17.01 8.51 14.75
CA GLU A 84 17.04 7.63 13.58
C GLU A 84 17.10 8.41 12.27
N TRP A 85 16.38 9.53 12.18
CA TRP A 85 16.44 10.43 11.01
C TRP A 85 17.84 11.01 10.80
N GLN A 86 18.53 11.38 11.87
CA GLN A 86 19.87 11.95 11.78
C GLN A 86 20.92 10.91 11.40
N LEU A 87 20.75 9.66 11.87
CA LEU A 87 21.65 8.55 11.57
C LEU A 87 21.41 7.95 10.18
N HIS A 88 20.14 7.84 9.77
CA HIS A 88 19.72 7.16 8.55
C HIS A 88 18.83 8.02 7.65
N PRO A 89 19.24 9.25 7.27
CA PRO A 89 18.39 10.16 6.50
C PRO A 89 18.01 9.59 5.12
N SER A 90 18.88 8.77 4.52
CA SER A 90 18.59 8.14 3.23
C SER A 90 17.46 7.11 3.32
N LEU A 91 17.27 6.47 4.49
CA LEU A 91 16.16 5.55 4.70
C LEU A 91 14.81 6.29 4.75
N PHE A 92 14.76 7.44 5.42
CA PHE A 92 13.55 8.28 5.44
C PHE A 92 13.23 8.86 4.06
N ALA A 93 14.25 9.29 3.31
CA ALA A 93 14.07 9.75 1.94
C ALA A 93 13.54 8.61 1.05
N TRP A 94 14.08 7.40 1.20
CA TRP A 94 13.63 6.22 0.48
C TRP A 94 12.16 5.88 0.81
N MET A 95 11.79 5.83 2.09
CA MET A 95 10.40 5.64 2.52
C MET A 95 9.49 6.74 1.95
N GLY A 96 9.89 8.00 2.04
CA GLY A 96 9.13 9.14 1.55
C GLY A 96 8.86 9.07 0.04
N VAL A 97 9.89 8.72 -0.76
CA VAL A 97 9.74 8.54 -2.22
C VAL A 97 8.75 7.43 -2.54
N PHE A 98 8.85 6.27 -1.88
CA PHE A 98 7.93 5.15 -2.08
C PHE A 98 6.50 5.49 -1.68
N GLN A 99 6.29 6.20 -0.56
CA GLN A 99 4.95 6.56 -0.13
C GLN A 99 4.32 7.65 -0.99
N LEU A 100 5.11 8.64 -1.42
CA LEU A 100 4.62 9.71 -2.29
C LEU A 100 4.24 9.18 -3.67
N VAL A 101 5.12 8.41 -4.31
CA VAL A 101 4.83 7.83 -5.63
C VAL A 101 3.73 6.77 -5.51
N GLY A 102 3.73 5.96 -4.45
CA GLY A 102 2.68 4.97 -4.19
C GLY A 102 1.30 5.63 -4.05
N THR A 103 1.24 6.79 -3.40
CA THR A 103 0.04 7.62 -3.31
C THR A 103 -0.47 8.01 -4.70
N LEU A 104 0.41 8.51 -5.57
CA LEU A 104 0.04 8.85 -6.95
C LEU A 104 -0.44 7.62 -7.74
N MET A 105 0.22 6.47 -7.58
CA MET A 105 -0.15 5.22 -8.27
C MET A 105 -1.55 4.73 -7.90
N CYS A 106 -2.00 4.94 -6.66
CA CYS A 106 -3.31 4.46 -6.21
C CYS A 106 -4.45 5.49 -6.37
N MET A 107 -4.19 6.73 -6.82
CA MET A 107 -5.23 7.77 -6.91
C MET A 107 -6.46 7.37 -7.74
N PHE A 108 -6.27 6.59 -8.81
CA PHE A 108 -7.38 6.16 -9.67
C PHE A 108 -8.40 5.31 -8.90
N TYR A 109 -7.96 4.49 -7.94
CA TYR A 109 -8.82 3.65 -7.09
C TYR A 109 -9.89 4.47 -6.35
N PHE A 110 -9.58 5.71 -5.98
CA PHE A 110 -10.49 6.52 -5.20
C PHE A 110 -11.51 7.31 -6.02
N TYR A 111 -11.23 7.55 -7.30
CA TYR A 111 -12.05 8.43 -8.13
C TYR A 111 -12.72 7.72 -9.32
N TYR A 112 -12.35 6.47 -9.65
CA TYR A 112 -12.88 5.77 -10.84
C TYR A 112 -14.42 5.72 -10.93
N GLN A 113 -15.11 5.68 -9.78
CA GLN A 113 -16.57 5.63 -9.74
C GLN A 113 -17.22 6.91 -10.29
N LYS A 114 -16.50 8.05 -10.33
CA LYS A 114 -17.01 9.33 -10.87
C LYS A 114 -17.41 9.22 -12.34
N GLU A 115 -16.69 8.41 -13.12
CA GLU A 115 -16.96 8.18 -14.55
C GLU A 115 -17.80 6.92 -14.82
N LEU A 116 -18.26 6.25 -13.75
CA LEU A 116 -19.09 5.07 -13.84
C LEU A 116 -20.36 5.22 -12.96
N PRO A 117 -21.10 6.35 -13.07
CA PRO A 117 -22.22 6.65 -12.18
C PRO A 117 -23.39 5.68 -12.35
N ASP A 118 -23.52 5.07 -13.53
CA ASP A 118 -24.60 4.14 -13.87
C ASP A 118 -24.34 2.70 -13.38
N LEU A 119 -23.18 2.43 -12.76
CA LEU A 119 -22.92 1.11 -12.19
C LEU A 119 -23.88 0.84 -11.03
N GLN A 120 -24.66 -0.22 -11.17
CA GLN A 120 -25.47 -0.73 -10.08
C GLN A 120 -24.56 -1.24 -8.96
N GLY A 121 -25.07 -1.22 -7.74
CA GLY A 121 -24.30 -1.58 -6.55
C GLY A 121 -23.64 -2.96 -6.60
N TRP A 122 -24.31 -3.94 -7.21
CA TRP A 122 -23.77 -5.30 -7.35
C TRP A 122 -22.63 -5.33 -8.37
N GLN A 123 -22.63 -4.48 -9.40
CA GLN A 123 -21.57 -4.39 -10.40
C GLN A 123 -20.28 -3.82 -9.79
N ILE A 124 -20.40 -2.79 -8.94
CA ILE A 124 -19.28 -2.26 -8.15
C ILE A 124 -18.69 -3.37 -7.27
N SER A 125 -19.56 -4.15 -6.65
CA SER A 125 -19.18 -5.23 -5.74
C SER A 125 -18.51 -6.40 -6.47
N SER A 126 -19.03 -6.78 -7.63
CA SER A 126 -18.40 -7.75 -8.52
C SER A 126 -17.03 -7.26 -9.02
N LEU A 127 -16.91 -5.98 -9.38
CA LEU A 127 -15.63 -5.39 -9.77
C LEU A 127 -14.62 -5.42 -8.62
N MET A 128 -15.04 -5.09 -7.40
CA MET A 128 -14.18 -5.16 -6.22
C MET A 128 -13.78 -6.61 -5.89
N LEU A 129 -14.69 -7.57 -6.06
CA LEU A 129 -14.40 -9.00 -5.90
C LEU A 129 -13.35 -9.47 -6.92
N VAL A 130 -13.54 -9.16 -8.20
CA VAL A 130 -12.59 -9.47 -9.26
C VAL A 130 -11.24 -8.78 -8.99
N GLY A 131 -11.27 -7.50 -8.63
CA GLY A 131 -10.08 -6.73 -8.29
C GLY A 131 -9.30 -7.31 -7.12
N SER A 132 -9.98 -7.80 -6.08
CA SER A 132 -9.31 -8.44 -4.95
C SER A 132 -8.70 -9.80 -5.33
N GLY A 133 -9.37 -10.56 -6.21
CA GLY A 133 -8.78 -11.77 -6.81
C GLY A 133 -7.51 -11.47 -7.61
N VAL A 134 -7.52 -10.40 -8.41
CA VAL A 134 -6.34 -9.92 -9.15
C VAL A 134 -5.23 -9.47 -8.18
N ASN A 135 -5.58 -8.74 -7.11
CA ASN A 135 -4.63 -8.31 -6.09
C ASN A 135 -3.98 -9.49 -5.37
N LEU A 136 -4.75 -10.53 -5.03
CA LEU A 136 -4.23 -11.75 -4.43
C LEU A 136 -3.22 -12.44 -5.36
N LEU A 137 -3.52 -12.52 -6.66
CA LEU A 137 -2.58 -13.03 -7.66
C LEU A 137 -1.33 -12.15 -7.74
N ALA A 138 -1.48 -10.83 -7.71
CA ALA A 138 -0.34 -9.90 -7.67
C ALA A 138 0.54 -10.11 -6.43
N VAL A 139 -0.05 -10.23 -5.23
CA VAL A 139 0.68 -10.50 -3.99
C VAL A 139 1.38 -11.86 -4.03
N TYR A 140 0.73 -12.89 -4.57
CA TYR A 140 1.34 -14.21 -4.78
C TYR A 140 2.52 -14.15 -5.76
N LEU A 141 2.36 -13.47 -6.89
CA LEU A 141 3.46 -13.28 -7.85
C LEU A 141 4.60 -12.48 -7.22
N ALA A 142 4.29 -11.50 -6.37
CA ALA A 142 5.28 -10.71 -5.65
C ALA A 142 6.10 -11.55 -4.68
N SER A 143 5.50 -12.53 -3.99
CA SER A 143 6.26 -13.42 -3.08
C SER A 143 7.23 -14.34 -3.83
N GLN A 144 6.90 -14.72 -5.07
CA GLN A 144 7.76 -15.52 -5.94
C GLN A 144 8.88 -14.67 -6.58
N LEU A 145 8.52 -13.52 -7.14
CA LEU A 145 9.45 -12.65 -7.88
C LEU A 145 10.33 -11.81 -6.96
N GLY A 146 9.84 -11.44 -5.77
CA GLY A 146 10.57 -10.69 -4.75
C GLY A 146 11.79 -11.43 -4.19
N LYS A 147 11.90 -12.74 -4.39
CA LYS A 147 13.12 -13.51 -4.08
C LYS A 147 14.26 -13.25 -5.06
N ARG A 148 13.95 -12.84 -6.29
CA ARG A 148 14.92 -12.70 -7.40
C ARG A 148 15.19 -11.25 -7.78
N TRP A 149 14.21 -10.37 -7.60
CA TRP A 149 14.27 -8.98 -8.05
C TRP A 149 14.27 -8.01 -6.86
N ARG A 150 15.08 -6.95 -6.96
CA ARG A 150 15.08 -5.87 -5.98
C ARG A 150 13.99 -4.85 -6.29
N ILE A 151 13.36 -4.31 -5.25
CA ILE A 151 12.32 -3.29 -5.37
C ILE A 151 12.82 -2.03 -6.08
N ALA A 152 14.10 -1.68 -5.94
CA ALA A 152 14.72 -0.55 -6.64
C ALA A 152 14.68 -0.65 -8.17
N GLN A 153 14.58 -1.87 -8.71
CA GLN A 153 14.49 -2.13 -10.13
C GLN A 153 13.03 -2.26 -10.57
N LEU A 154 12.20 -2.94 -9.77
CA LEU A 154 10.80 -3.17 -10.07
C LEU A 154 9.94 -1.93 -9.93
N TYR A 155 10.15 -1.13 -8.89
CA TYR A 155 9.28 0.00 -8.56
C TYR A 155 9.25 1.07 -9.66
N PRO A 156 10.38 1.49 -10.27
CA PRO A 156 10.36 2.36 -11.45
C PRO A 156 9.55 1.78 -12.60
N ILE A 157 9.70 0.47 -12.90
CA ILE A 157 8.97 -0.20 -13.98
C ILE A 157 7.47 -0.17 -13.70
N LEU A 158 7.05 -0.55 -12.49
CA LEU A 158 5.64 -0.53 -12.10
C LEU A 158 5.06 0.89 -12.12
N THR A 159 5.85 1.89 -11.73
CA THR A 159 5.46 3.31 -11.81
C THR A 159 5.21 3.73 -13.27
N VAL A 160 6.11 3.36 -14.19
CA VAL A 160 5.94 3.59 -15.64
C VAL A 160 4.71 2.87 -16.15
N LEU A 161 4.53 1.59 -15.81
CA LEU A 161 3.38 0.79 -16.26
C LEU A 161 2.06 1.37 -15.76
N THR A 162 1.98 1.81 -14.50
CA THR A 162 0.82 2.55 -13.98
C THR A 162 0.60 3.83 -14.76
N GLY A 163 1.66 4.60 -15.05
CA GLY A 163 1.59 5.81 -15.88
C GLY A 163 1.02 5.54 -17.26
N VAL A 164 1.52 4.50 -17.96
CA VAL A 164 1.00 4.03 -19.26
C VAL A 164 -0.47 3.62 -19.14
N SER A 165 -0.84 2.85 -18.12
CA SER A 165 -2.23 2.45 -17.89
C SER A 165 -3.15 3.66 -17.76
N LEU A 166 -2.75 4.70 -17.03
CA LEU A 166 -3.55 5.91 -16.88
C LEU A 166 -3.74 6.69 -18.19
N LEU A 167 -2.81 6.62 -19.15
CA LEU A 167 -2.98 7.29 -20.44
C LEU A 167 -4.19 6.76 -21.22
N PHE A 168 -4.58 5.50 -21.01
CA PHE A 168 -5.76 4.91 -21.64
C PHE A 168 -7.08 5.52 -21.17
N VAL A 169 -7.07 6.41 -20.17
CA VAL A 169 -8.25 7.21 -19.77
C VAL A 169 -8.78 8.04 -20.95
N SER A 170 -7.92 8.38 -21.92
CA SER A 170 -8.31 9.11 -23.14
C SER A 170 -9.28 8.33 -24.05
N LEU A 171 -9.40 7.01 -23.86
CA LEU A 171 -10.39 6.21 -24.58
C LEU A 171 -11.82 6.54 -24.15
N GLY A 172 -12.02 7.06 -22.93
CA GLY A 172 -13.32 7.53 -22.45
C GLY A 172 -14.41 6.46 -22.36
N THR A 173 -14.06 5.17 -22.39
CA THR A 173 -15.03 4.07 -22.33
C THR A 173 -15.09 3.47 -20.92
N PRO A 174 -16.27 2.98 -20.47
CA PRO A 174 -16.40 2.29 -19.19
C PRO A 174 -15.43 1.11 -19.04
N LEU A 175 -15.25 0.32 -20.11
CA LEU A 175 -14.32 -0.80 -20.10
C LEU A 175 -12.87 -0.36 -19.88
N ALA A 176 -12.46 0.79 -20.44
CA ALA A 176 -11.13 1.35 -20.20
C ALA A 176 -10.97 1.71 -18.73
N PHE A 177 -11.92 2.41 -18.11
CA PHE A 177 -11.84 2.77 -16.69
C PHE A 177 -11.80 1.55 -15.77
N LEU A 178 -12.61 0.53 -16.03
CA LEU A 178 -12.57 -0.73 -15.28
C LEU A 178 -11.21 -1.43 -15.41
N SER A 179 -10.66 -1.48 -16.62
CA SER A 179 -9.35 -2.09 -16.88
C SER A 179 -8.22 -1.33 -16.18
N ILE A 180 -8.24 0.00 -16.24
CA ILE A 180 -7.29 0.86 -15.54
C ILE A 180 -7.36 0.59 -14.04
N TYR A 181 -8.56 0.62 -13.46
CA TYR A 181 -8.77 0.32 -12.04
C TYR A 181 -8.13 -1.02 -11.63
N LEU A 182 -8.43 -2.10 -12.36
CA LEU A 182 -7.90 -3.43 -12.06
C LEU A 182 -6.38 -3.48 -12.16
N VAL A 183 -5.82 -2.96 -13.26
CA VAL A 183 -4.38 -3.03 -13.54
C VAL A 183 -3.57 -2.17 -12.58
N THR A 184 -3.98 -0.92 -12.33
CA THR A 184 -3.24 -0.03 -11.42
C THR A 184 -3.28 -0.54 -9.99
N ASN A 185 -4.40 -1.13 -9.56
CA ASN A 185 -4.52 -1.73 -8.23
C ASN A 185 -3.65 -2.99 -8.11
N ALA A 186 -3.58 -3.81 -9.16
CA ALA A 186 -2.70 -4.97 -9.21
C ALA A 186 -1.22 -4.58 -9.06
N PHE A 187 -0.77 -3.55 -9.79
CA PHE A 187 0.62 -3.05 -9.65
C PHE A 187 0.90 -2.51 -8.25
N TYR A 188 -0.05 -1.79 -7.66
CA TYR A 188 0.04 -1.29 -6.29
C TYR A 188 0.10 -2.42 -5.25
N ALA A 189 -0.73 -3.46 -5.41
CA ALA A 189 -0.72 -4.65 -4.55
C ALA A 189 0.57 -5.47 -4.72
N PHE A 190 1.09 -5.56 -5.93
CA PHE A 190 2.29 -6.34 -6.26
C PHE A 190 3.56 -5.79 -5.60
N TYR A 191 3.80 -4.48 -5.60
CA TYR A 191 5.09 -3.98 -5.11
C TYR A 191 5.19 -3.99 -3.57
N GLN A 192 4.05 -3.90 -2.87
CA GLN A 192 4.02 -3.72 -1.42
C GLN A 192 4.75 -4.82 -0.63
N PRO A 193 4.51 -6.13 -0.85
CA PRO A 193 5.20 -7.19 -0.12
C PRO A 193 6.73 -7.11 -0.28
N ILE A 194 7.20 -6.79 -1.49
CA ILE A 194 8.62 -6.69 -1.81
C ILE A 194 9.23 -5.47 -1.10
N PHE A 195 8.56 -4.32 -1.17
CA PHE A 195 8.98 -3.10 -0.48
C PHE A 195 9.05 -3.29 1.04
N TYR A 196 8.00 -3.82 1.67
CA TYR A 196 7.95 -4.02 3.12
C TYR A 196 8.98 -5.04 3.60
N ASN A 197 9.27 -6.07 2.82
CA ASN A 197 10.34 -7.00 3.14
C ASN A 197 11.71 -6.30 3.14
N GLU A 198 12.05 -5.57 2.06
CA GLU A 198 13.32 -4.84 1.99
C GLU A 198 13.42 -3.72 3.04
N LEU A 199 12.33 -3.01 3.32
CA LEU A 199 12.29 -1.99 4.36
C LEU A 199 12.67 -2.59 5.73
N GLN A 200 12.06 -3.72 6.09
CA GLN A 200 12.34 -4.39 7.37
C GLN A 200 13.77 -4.90 7.49
N GLU A 201 14.40 -5.32 6.38
CA GLU A 201 15.80 -5.75 6.37
C GLU A 201 16.77 -4.58 6.63
N ASN A 202 16.39 -3.37 6.22
CA ASN A 202 17.16 -2.15 6.44
C ASN A 202 16.88 -1.52 7.82
N LEU A 203 15.79 -1.88 8.49
CA LEU A 203 15.43 -1.34 9.80
C LEU A 203 16.13 -2.05 10.98
N PRO A 204 16.72 -1.29 11.94
CA PRO A 204 17.24 -1.86 13.18
C PRO A 204 16.12 -2.50 14.01
N SER A 205 16.41 -3.66 14.61
CA SER A 205 15.42 -4.44 15.38
C SER A 205 14.72 -3.63 16.49
N PRO A 206 15.42 -2.79 17.30
CA PRO A 206 14.80 -2.09 18.43
C PRO A 206 13.74 -1.06 18.02
N VAL A 207 13.87 -0.45 16.83
CA VAL A 207 13.01 0.65 16.37
C VAL A 207 12.10 0.26 15.20
N ARG A 208 12.15 -1.00 14.77
CA ARG A 208 11.46 -1.49 13.55
C ARG A 208 9.96 -1.20 13.56
N ALA A 209 9.27 -1.47 14.67
CA ALA A 209 7.84 -1.23 14.77
C ALA A 209 7.50 0.27 14.63
N THR A 210 8.25 1.12 15.34
CA THR A 210 8.13 2.58 15.26
C THR A 210 8.35 3.08 13.85
N MET A 211 9.40 2.61 13.18
CA MET A 211 9.74 3.04 11.82
C MET A 211 8.75 2.54 10.77
N LEU A 212 8.17 1.35 10.94
CA LEU A 212 7.04 0.91 10.12
C LEU A 212 5.81 1.81 10.33
N SER A 213 5.54 2.27 11.55
CA SER A 213 4.49 3.27 11.79
C SER A 213 4.80 4.61 11.13
N VAL A 214 6.05 5.08 11.17
CA VAL A 214 6.48 6.28 10.44
C VAL A 214 6.29 6.11 8.94
N ASN A 215 6.60 4.94 8.38
CA ASN A 215 6.33 4.65 6.98
C ASN A 215 4.85 4.81 6.63
N SER A 216 3.95 4.22 7.42
CA SER A 216 2.50 4.39 7.24
C SER A 216 2.07 5.85 7.40
N MET A 217 2.67 6.59 8.33
CA MET A 217 2.41 8.02 8.51
C MET A 217 2.83 8.84 7.28
N LEU A 218 3.97 8.55 6.65
CA LEU A 218 4.40 9.22 5.42
C LEU A 218 3.40 9.00 4.27
N PHE A 219 2.80 7.81 4.18
CA PHE A 219 1.70 7.55 3.25
C PHE A 219 0.48 8.42 3.56
N SER A 220 0.04 8.45 4.82
CA SER A 220 -1.10 9.29 5.22
C SER A 220 -0.86 10.77 4.97
N LEU A 221 0.34 11.29 5.27
CA LEU A 221 0.71 12.68 4.98
C LEU A 221 0.70 12.97 3.48
N SER A 222 1.19 12.04 2.66
CA SER A 222 1.12 12.15 1.20
C SER A 222 -0.34 12.20 0.74
N MET A 223 -1.21 11.33 1.25
CA MET A 223 -2.65 11.32 0.94
C MET A 223 -3.35 12.64 1.33
N ILE A 224 -3.04 13.21 2.50
CA ILE A 224 -3.63 14.48 2.97
C ILE A 224 -3.40 15.62 1.96
N VAL A 225 -2.27 15.61 1.25
CA VAL A 225 -1.92 16.64 0.26
C VAL A 225 -2.41 16.26 -1.14
N ILE A 226 -2.09 15.05 -1.59
CA ILE A 226 -2.33 14.62 -2.98
C ILE A 226 -3.81 14.36 -3.24
N PHE A 227 -4.56 13.84 -2.28
CA PHE A 227 -5.95 13.48 -2.48
C PHE A 227 -6.84 14.72 -2.73
N PRO A 228 -6.79 15.79 -1.91
CA PRO A 228 -7.54 17.01 -2.19
C PRO A 228 -7.04 17.74 -3.44
N LEU A 229 -5.73 17.73 -3.70
CA LEU A 229 -5.17 18.30 -4.92
C LEU A 229 -5.73 17.62 -6.17
N THR A 230 -5.80 16.29 -6.16
CA THR A 230 -6.40 15.50 -7.25
C THR A 230 -7.88 15.85 -7.40
N GLY A 231 -8.63 15.93 -6.30
CA GLY A 231 -10.03 16.37 -6.32
C GLY A 231 -10.21 17.75 -6.94
N TRP A 232 -9.39 18.71 -6.55
CA TRP A 232 -9.39 20.07 -7.11
C TRP A 232 -9.07 20.09 -8.61
N LEU A 233 -8.10 19.28 -9.07
CA LEU A 233 -7.80 19.12 -10.50
C LEU A 233 -8.98 18.50 -11.25
N LEU A 234 -9.64 17.49 -10.67
CA LEU A 234 -10.81 16.86 -11.28
C LEU A 234 -11.96 17.84 -11.49
N ASP A 235 -12.18 18.77 -10.57
CA ASP A 235 -13.24 19.77 -10.69
C ASP A 235 -12.90 20.88 -11.70
N ARG A 236 -11.61 21.16 -11.92
CA ARG A 236 -11.14 22.23 -12.82
C ARG A 236 -10.86 21.77 -14.25
N LEU A 237 -10.21 20.62 -14.40
CA LEU A 237 -9.71 20.09 -15.68
C LEU A 237 -10.57 18.94 -16.22
N GLY A 238 -11.41 18.35 -15.38
CA GLY A 238 -12.16 17.13 -15.70
C GLY A 238 -11.36 15.85 -15.47
N PHE A 239 -12.06 14.71 -15.50
CA PHE A 239 -11.50 13.41 -15.13
C PHE A 239 -10.38 12.94 -16.06
N VAL A 240 -10.68 12.93 -17.37
CA VAL A 240 -9.74 12.47 -18.40
C VAL A 240 -8.44 13.28 -18.36
N ALA A 241 -8.52 14.61 -18.37
CA ALA A 241 -7.33 15.46 -18.36
C ALA A 241 -6.49 15.28 -17.09
N THR A 242 -7.12 15.17 -15.92
CA THR A 242 -6.43 15.00 -14.64
C THR A 242 -5.66 13.67 -14.60
N PHE A 243 -6.31 12.56 -14.94
CA PHE A 243 -5.67 11.25 -14.90
C PHE A 243 -4.68 11.02 -16.04
N PHE A 244 -4.91 11.63 -17.21
CA PHE A 244 -3.93 11.64 -18.30
C PHE A 244 -2.67 12.40 -17.89
N GLY A 245 -2.83 13.58 -17.27
CA GLY A 245 -1.73 14.36 -16.71
C GLY A 245 -0.98 13.61 -15.61
N LEU A 246 -1.69 12.96 -14.69
CA LEU A 246 -1.10 12.11 -13.65
C LEU A 246 -0.32 10.93 -14.26
N GLY A 247 -0.84 10.32 -15.32
CA GLY A 247 -0.14 9.30 -16.11
C GLY A 247 1.19 9.82 -16.65
N GLY A 248 1.19 11.01 -17.25
CA GLY A 248 2.40 11.70 -17.70
C GLY A 248 3.41 11.97 -16.57
N VAL A 249 2.96 12.43 -15.41
CA VAL A 249 3.80 12.63 -14.23
C VAL A 249 4.44 11.32 -13.77
N LEU A 250 3.66 10.24 -13.70
CA LEU A 250 4.16 8.92 -13.31
C LEU A 250 5.18 8.35 -14.31
N LEU A 251 4.99 8.59 -15.61
CA LEU A 251 6.00 8.23 -16.63
C LEU A 251 7.32 8.93 -16.38
N LEU A 252 7.29 10.26 -16.20
CA LEU A 252 8.48 11.05 -15.92
C LEU A 252 9.17 10.60 -14.63
N LEU A 253 8.40 10.44 -13.55
CA LEU A 253 8.92 9.95 -12.27
C LEU A 253 9.51 8.55 -12.41
N GLY A 254 8.84 7.64 -13.13
CA GLY A 254 9.32 6.29 -13.37
C GLY A 254 10.73 6.24 -13.98
N PHE A 255 11.03 7.09 -14.97
CA PHE A 255 12.38 7.18 -15.54
C PHE A 255 13.41 7.78 -14.58
N LEU A 256 13.01 8.76 -13.76
CA LEU A 256 13.89 9.42 -12.79
C LEU A 256 14.13 8.58 -11.52
N LEU A 257 13.23 7.67 -11.17
CA LEU A 257 13.30 6.87 -9.95
C LEU A 257 14.49 5.91 -9.96
N LEU A 258 14.84 5.31 -11.09
CA LEU A 258 15.91 4.30 -11.13
C LEU A 258 17.27 4.82 -10.60
N PRO A 259 17.81 5.96 -11.07
CA PRO A 259 19.06 6.50 -10.52
C PRO A 259 18.89 6.97 -9.06
N VAL A 260 17.74 7.56 -8.71
CA VAL A 260 17.46 8.05 -7.35
C VAL A 260 17.46 6.90 -6.34
N LEU A 261 16.70 5.84 -6.62
CA LEU A 261 16.59 4.67 -5.73
C LEU A 261 17.92 3.93 -5.61
N ARG A 262 18.69 3.81 -6.69
CA ARG A 262 20.04 3.22 -6.63
C ARG A 262 20.97 4.02 -5.73
N GLY A 263 20.98 5.35 -5.87
CA GLY A 263 21.76 6.24 -5.03
C GLY A 263 21.36 6.18 -3.55
N LEU A 264 20.05 6.16 -3.26
CA LEU A 264 19.54 6.03 -1.89
C LEU A 264 19.94 4.69 -1.26
N ILE A 265 19.81 3.58 -1.98
CA ILE A 265 20.19 2.25 -1.46
C ILE A 265 21.69 2.16 -1.18
N GLN A 266 22.52 2.80 -2.01
CA GLN A 266 23.95 2.85 -1.74
C GLN A 266 24.23 3.62 -0.44
N LYS A 267 23.65 4.82 -0.28
CA LYS A 267 23.82 5.62 0.94
C LYS A 267 23.28 4.93 2.19
N ILE A 268 22.14 4.24 2.10
CA ILE A 268 21.59 3.45 3.22
C ILE A 268 22.61 2.40 3.69
N LYS A 269 23.33 1.76 2.76
CA LYS A 269 24.38 0.80 3.12
C LYS A 269 25.59 1.47 3.77
N GLU A 270 25.99 2.63 3.27
CA GLU A 270 27.09 3.43 3.83
C GLU A 270 26.77 3.91 5.25
N GLU A 271 25.58 4.49 5.46
CA GLU A 271 25.06 4.95 6.76
C GLU A 271 25.00 3.81 7.79
N ARG A 272 24.72 2.58 7.35
CA ARG A 272 24.67 1.40 8.23
C ARG A 272 26.06 0.89 8.64
N LEU A 273 27.10 1.16 7.87
CA LEU A 273 28.47 0.77 8.18
C LEU A 273 29.18 1.78 9.10
N SER A 274 28.66 3.00 9.18
CA SER A 274 29.20 4.08 10.02
C SER A 274 28.69 4.11 11.46
N VAL A 275 27.71 3.27 11.80
CA VAL A 275 27.08 3.14 13.13
C VAL A 275 27.44 1.80 13.75
#